data_AF-B2RH55-F1
#
_entry.id   AF-B2RH55-F1
#
_cell.length_a   1.000
_cell.length_b   1.000
_cell.length_c   1.000
_cell.angle_alpha   90.00
_cell.angle_beta   90.00
_cell.angle_gamma   90.00
#
_symmetry.space_group_name_H-M   'P 1'
#
loop_
_entity.id
_entity.type
_entity.pdbx_description
1 polymer ?
#
loop_
_entity_poly.entity_id
_entity_poly.type
_entity_poly.pdbx_seq_one_letter_code
_entity_poly.pdbx_strand_id
1 'polypeptide(L)'
;MNDAKKYIVSVLILLVAGMFGGCIKEDYSDCPRPFRLTVRAWDADMQDITETGAVQRVVIFVFDETGRRIDRLMMDAAQVAARKPIPLEYDGPTTVSFVAWANPDDHMLEETANVQSV
;
A
#
# COMPACT_ATOMS: atom_id res chain seq x y z
N MET A 1 51.00 -14.55 20.90
CA MET A 1 49.65 -14.02 21.19
C MET A 1 49.27 -12.93 20.18
N ASN A 2 49.41 -13.19 18.87
CA ASN A 2 49.23 -12.18 17.82
C ASN A 2 48.28 -12.64 16.69
N ASP A 3 48.23 -13.94 16.43
CA ASP A 3 47.42 -14.47 15.32
C ASP A 3 45.93 -14.57 15.67
N ALA A 4 45.59 -15.06 16.87
CA ALA A 4 44.20 -15.12 17.33
C ALA A 4 43.51 -13.74 17.39
N LYS A 5 44.26 -12.69 17.77
CA LYS A 5 43.75 -11.30 17.74
C LYS A 5 43.52 -10.80 16.31
N LYS A 6 44.40 -11.16 15.36
CA LYS A 6 44.22 -10.81 13.93
C LYS A 6 42.97 -11.48 13.34
N TYR A 7 42.73 -12.76 13.62
CA TYR A 7 41.55 -13.46 13.12
C TYR A 7 40.25 -12.88 13.71
N ILE A 8 40.24 -12.55 15.00
CA ILE A 8 39.08 -11.93 15.65
C ILE A 8 38.78 -10.55 15.02
N VAL A 9 39.79 -9.73 14.77
CA VAL A 9 39.62 -8.42 14.13
C VAL A 9 39.09 -8.57 12.70
N SER A 10 39.59 -9.52 11.92
CA SER A 10 39.08 -9.78 10.56
C SER A 10 37.63 -10.24 10.53
N VAL A 11 37.22 -11.10 11.48
CA VAL A 11 35.82 -11.57 11.59
C VAL A 11 34.89 -10.41 11.98
N LEU A 12 35.35 -9.52 12.87
CA LEU A 12 34.57 -8.36 13.30
C LEU A 12 34.32 -7.38 12.14
N ILE A 13 35.33 -7.14 11.29
CA ILE A 13 35.21 -6.26 10.11
C ILE A 13 34.20 -6.84 9.10
N LEU A 14 34.20 -8.17 8.90
CA LEU A 14 33.29 -8.83 7.98
C LEU A 14 31.81 -8.73 8.44
N LEU A 15 31.58 -8.87 9.75
CA LEU A 15 30.25 -8.73 10.36
C LEU A 15 29.70 -7.29 10.27
N VAL A 16 30.55 -6.30 10.52
CA VAL A 16 30.17 -4.88 10.43
C VAL A 16 29.87 -4.48 8.98
N ALA A 17 30.64 -5.00 8.01
CA ALA A 17 30.39 -4.75 6.58
C ALA A 17 29.04 -5.33 6.11
N GLY A 18 28.61 -6.47 6.66
CA GLY A 18 27.31 -7.07 6.34
C GLY A 18 26.11 -6.27 6.84
N MET A 19 26.26 -5.52 7.94
CA MET A 19 25.18 -4.71 8.51
C MET A 19 24.86 -3.45 7.69
N PHE A 20 25.84 -2.92 6.94
CA PHE A 20 25.65 -1.75 6.07
C PHE A 20 25.35 -2.09 4.60
N GLY A 21 25.45 -3.38 4.22
CA GLY A 21 25.21 -3.86 2.86
C GLY A 21 23.77 -4.30 2.56
N GLY A 22 22.84 -4.09 3.49
CA GLY A 22 21.42 -4.38 3.28
C GLY A 22 20.80 -3.37 2.32
N CYS A 23 21.02 -3.55 1.01
CA CYS A 23 20.28 -2.82 0.00
C CYS A 23 18.85 -3.36 0.02
N ILE A 24 17.91 -2.63 0.63
CA ILE A 24 16.48 -2.85 0.36
C ILE A 24 16.35 -2.59 -1.12
N LYS A 25 16.01 -3.63 -1.89
CA LYS A 25 15.79 -3.49 -3.32
C LYS A 25 14.50 -2.70 -3.50
N GLU A 26 14.63 -1.38 -3.60
CA GLU A 26 13.53 -0.45 -3.90
C GLU A 26 13.22 -0.38 -5.41
N ASP A 27 13.89 -1.22 -6.21
CA ASP A 27 13.59 -1.38 -7.62
C ASP A 27 12.33 -2.24 -7.77
N TYR A 28 11.19 -1.55 -7.92
CA TYR A 28 9.88 -2.17 -8.15
C TYR A 28 9.64 -2.56 -9.62
N SER A 29 10.65 -2.44 -10.50
CA SER A 29 10.50 -2.85 -11.91
C SER A 29 10.18 -4.34 -12.08
N ASP A 30 10.59 -5.17 -11.13
CA ASP A 30 10.34 -6.62 -11.09
C ASP A 30 8.98 -6.99 -10.46
N CYS A 31 8.17 -6.01 -10.01
CA CYS A 31 6.86 -6.32 -9.44
C CYS A 31 5.90 -6.86 -10.51
N PRO A 32 5.36 -8.08 -10.35
CA PRO A 32 4.45 -8.64 -11.32
C PRO A 32 3.18 -7.79 -11.39
N ARG A 33 2.98 -7.13 -12.53
CA ARG A 33 1.72 -6.49 -12.90
C ARG A 33 0.74 -7.56 -13.42
N PRO A 34 -0.57 -7.44 -13.12
CA PRO A 34 -1.23 -6.34 -12.42
C PRO A 34 -1.07 -6.39 -10.89
N PHE A 35 -1.04 -5.22 -10.26
CA PHE A 35 -1.10 -5.11 -8.81
C PHE A 35 -2.52 -5.42 -8.32
N ARG A 36 -2.65 -5.87 -7.07
CA ARG A 36 -3.96 -6.14 -6.46
C ARG A 36 -4.12 -5.31 -5.20
N LEU A 37 -5.14 -4.47 -5.17
CA LEU A 37 -5.51 -3.68 -4.00
C LEU A 37 -6.51 -4.46 -3.15
N THR A 38 -6.35 -4.43 -1.82
CA THR A 38 -7.35 -4.91 -0.87
C THR A 38 -7.60 -3.84 0.17
N VAL A 39 -8.85 -3.65 0.56
CA VAL A 39 -9.23 -2.73 1.63
C VAL A 39 -9.39 -3.50 2.93
N ARG A 40 -8.84 -2.95 4.01
CA ARG A 40 -9.02 -3.46 5.37
C ARG A 40 -9.38 -2.31 6.31
N ALA A 41 -10.24 -2.60 7.27
CA ALA A 41 -10.62 -1.66 8.32
C ALA A 41 -10.02 -2.14 9.64
N TRP A 42 -9.38 -1.21 10.35
CA TRP A 42 -8.79 -1.45 11.66
C TRP A 42 -9.42 -0.48 12.64
N ASP A 43 -9.72 -0.93 13.84
CA ASP A 43 -10.15 -0.06 14.92
C ASP A 43 -8.97 0.63 15.62
N ALA A 44 -9.28 1.46 16.62
CA ALA A 44 -8.28 2.20 17.40
C ALA A 44 -7.36 1.28 18.23
N ASP A 45 -7.77 0.04 18.48
CA ASP A 45 -7.02 -0.97 19.23
C ASP A 45 -6.20 -1.89 18.31
N MET A 46 -6.11 -1.57 17.02
CA MET A 46 -5.45 -2.37 15.97
C MET A 46 -6.06 -3.77 15.79
N GLN A 47 -7.37 -3.92 16.01
CA GLN A 47 -8.09 -5.12 15.62
C GLN A 47 -8.62 -4.98 14.19
N ASP A 48 -8.44 -6.02 13.38
CA ASP A 48 -9.03 -6.10 12.04
C ASP A 48 -10.56 -6.27 12.17
N ILE A 49 -11.29 -5.21 11.82
CA ILE A 49 -12.75 -5.16 11.85
C ILE A 49 -13.37 -5.28 10.45
N THR A 50 -12.59 -5.66 9.43
CA THR A 50 -13.04 -5.70 8.02
C THR A 50 -14.29 -6.56 7.83
N GLU A 51 -14.39 -7.68 8.55
CA GLU A 51 -15.50 -8.63 8.42
C GLU A 51 -16.71 -8.29 9.32
N THR A 52 -16.60 -7.29 10.19
CA THR A 52 -17.65 -6.96 11.18
C THR A 52 -18.86 -6.27 10.59
N GLY A 53 -18.77 -5.80 9.34
CA GLY A 53 -19.81 -5.00 8.68
C GLY A 53 -19.79 -3.51 9.04
N ALA A 54 -18.79 -3.04 9.79
CA ALA A 54 -18.63 -1.62 10.12
C ALA A 54 -18.44 -0.73 8.87
N VAL A 55 -17.88 -1.27 7.79
CA VAL A 55 -17.71 -0.59 6.50
C VAL A 55 -18.75 -1.12 5.52
N GLN A 56 -19.69 -0.26 5.13
CA GLN A 56 -20.79 -0.59 4.23
C GLN A 56 -20.51 -0.18 2.77
N ARG A 57 -19.67 0.85 2.58
CA ARG A 57 -19.33 1.39 1.26
C ARG A 57 -17.94 2.01 1.31
N VAL A 58 -17.15 1.85 0.25
CA VAL A 58 -15.86 2.52 0.10
C VAL A 58 -15.76 3.12 -1.29
N VAL A 59 -15.33 4.38 -1.36
CA VAL A 59 -14.90 5.03 -2.60
C VAL A 59 -13.38 5.12 -2.56
N ILE A 60 -12.72 4.62 -3.60
CA ILE A 60 -11.26 4.65 -3.72
C ILE A 60 -10.91 5.54 -4.90
N PHE A 61 -10.14 6.58 -4.65
CA PHE A 61 -9.58 7.44 -5.68
C PHE A 61 -8.16 7.02 -5.98
N VAL A 62 -7.80 7.05 -7.25
CA VAL A 62 -6.44 6.77 -7.71
C VAL A 62 -5.91 8.01 -8.41
N PHE A 63 -4.74 8.47 -8.01
CA PHE A 63 -4.09 9.66 -8.54
C PHE A 63 -2.75 9.29 -9.16
N ASP A 64 -2.40 9.95 -10.27
CA ASP A 64 -1.06 9.86 -10.86
C ASP A 64 -0.04 10.70 -10.08
N GLU A 65 1.23 10.68 -10.51
CA GLU A 65 2.33 11.43 -9.90
C GLU A 65 2.12 12.96 -9.89
N THR A 66 1.21 13.48 -10.70
CA THR A 66 0.86 14.92 -10.72
C THR A 66 -0.27 15.27 -9.76
N GLY A 67 -0.82 14.29 -9.05
CA GLY A 67 -1.97 14.45 -8.17
C GLY A 67 -3.29 14.49 -8.92
N ARG A 68 -3.33 14.19 -10.22
CA ARG A 68 -4.56 14.15 -11.02
C ARG A 68 -5.23 12.79 -10.88
N ARG A 69 -6.55 12.79 -10.68
CA ARG A 69 -7.34 11.55 -10.57
C ARG A 69 -7.34 10.82 -11.92
N ILE A 70 -6.89 9.58 -11.90
CA ILE A 70 -6.90 8.67 -13.05
C ILE A 70 -7.98 7.59 -12.94
N ASP A 71 -8.49 7.33 -11.73
CA ASP A 71 -9.54 6.34 -11.50
C ASP A 71 -10.38 6.65 -10.25
N ARG A 72 -11.60 6.11 -10.23
CA ARG A 72 -12.53 6.14 -9.09
C ARG A 72 -13.25 4.80 -9.02
N LEU A 73 -12.90 4.01 -8.01
CA LEU A 73 -13.43 2.68 -7.77
C LEU A 73 -14.43 2.72 -6.60
N MET A 74 -15.39 1.79 -6.61
CA MET A 74 -16.34 1.63 -5.52
C MET A 74 -16.36 0.18 -5.05
N MET A 75 -16.45 -0.01 -3.74
CA MET A 75 -16.68 -1.30 -3.11
C MET A 75 -17.93 -1.25 -2.23
N ASP A 76 -18.74 -2.30 -2.33
CA ASP A 76 -19.86 -2.54 -1.43
C ASP A 76 -19.43 -3.31 -0.17
N ALA A 77 -20.32 -3.39 0.81
CA ALA A 77 -20.08 -4.08 2.09
C ALA A 77 -19.61 -5.53 1.92
N ALA A 78 -20.22 -6.28 0.99
CA ALA A 78 -19.90 -7.68 0.76
C ALA A 78 -18.49 -7.84 0.15
N GLN A 79 -18.13 -6.95 -0.76
CA GLN A 79 -16.79 -6.91 -1.37
C GLN A 79 -15.71 -6.54 -0.36
N VAL A 80 -15.98 -5.59 0.54
CA VAL A 80 -15.04 -5.21 1.62
C VAL A 80 -14.87 -6.37 2.61
N ALA A 81 -15.97 -6.94 3.11
CA ALA A 81 -15.92 -8.07 4.04
C ALA A 81 -15.19 -9.29 3.45
N ALA A 82 -15.39 -9.56 2.15
CA ALA A 82 -14.68 -10.63 1.45
C ALA A 82 -13.22 -10.32 1.11
N ARG A 83 -12.70 -9.13 1.48
CA ARG A 83 -11.38 -8.60 1.05
C ARG A 83 -11.15 -8.77 -0.45
N LYS A 84 -12.19 -8.53 -1.25
CA LYS A 84 -12.18 -8.78 -2.69
C LYS A 84 -11.01 -8.01 -3.33
N PRO A 85 -10.03 -8.71 -3.93
CA PRO A 85 -8.91 -8.03 -4.57
C PRO A 85 -9.38 -7.26 -5.80
N ILE A 86 -8.98 -5.98 -5.90
CA ILE A 86 -9.19 -5.16 -7.08
C ILE A 86 -7.93 -5.23 -7.95
N PRO A 87 -7.99 -5.78 -9.17
CA PRO A 87 -6.86 -5.73 -10.10
C PRO A 87 -6.65 -4.29 -10.56
N LEU A 88 -5.40 -3.86 -10.57
CA LEU A 88 -4.98 -2.53 -11.00
C LEU A 88 -4.11 -2.64 -12.25
N GLU A 89 -4.62 -2.10 -13.34
CA GLU A 89 -3.96 -2.03 -14.64
C GLU A 89 -3.94 -0.56 -15.07
N TYR A 90 -2.82 0.11 -14.81
CA TYR A 90 -2.61 1.50 -15.21
C TYR A 90 -1.43 1.58 -16.17
N ASP A 91 -1.71 1.98 -17.41
CA ASP A 91 -0.68 2.27 -18.41
C ASP A 91 -0.29 3.74 -18.32
N GLY A 92 1.00 4.02 -18.16
CA GLY A 92 1.55 5.38 -18.18
C GLY A 92 2.15 5.85 -16.85
N PRO A 93 1.36 5.97 -15.75
CA PRO A 93 1.86 6.47 -14.48
C PRO A 93 3.02 5.63 -13.94
N THR A 94 4.07 6.29 -13.47
CA THR A 94 5.21 5.61 -12.82
C THR A 94 4.96 5.41 -11.33
N THR A 95 4.09 6.23 -10.74
CA THR A 95 3.66 6.15 -9.33
C THR A 95 2.17 6.45 -9.26
N VAL A 96 1.46 5.71 -8.39
CA VAL A 96 0.05 5.93 -8.13
C VAL A 96 -0.19 6.07 -6.64
N SER A 97 -1.07 7.01 -6.27
CA SER A 97 -1.51 7.24 -4.90
C SER A 97 -2.98 6.86 -4.75
N PHE A 98 -3.32 6.26 -3.61
CA PHE A 98 -4.69 5.81 -3.31
C PHE A 98 -5.24 6.58 -2.12
N VAL A 99 -6.47 7.09 -2.25
CA VAL A 99 -7.25 7.63 -1.13
C VAL A 99 -8.54 6.84 -1.02
N ALA A 100 -8.74 6.17 0.11
CA ALA A 100 -9.97 5.42 0.38
C ALA A 100 -10.86 6.21 1.36
N TRP A 101 -12.11 6.45 0.97
CA TRP A 101 -13.12 7.09 1.80
C TRP A 101 -14.23 6.09 2.11
N ALA A 102 -14.40 5.76 3.40
CA ALA A 102 -15.37 4.77 3.85
C ALA A 102 -16.67 5.44 4.32
N ASN A 103 -17.79 4.74 4.11
CA ASN A 103 -19.14 5.10 4.54
C ASN A 103 -19.58 6.54 4.18
N PRO A 104 -19.34 7.03 2.94
CA PRO A 104 -19.98 8.28 2.54
C PRO A 104 -21.49 8.07 2.48
N ASP A 105 -22.24 9.02 3.05
CA ASP A 105 -23.67 9.12 2.78
C ASP A 105 -23.92 9.44 1.30
N ASP A 106 -25.18 9.43 0.86
CA ASP A 106 -25.50 9.58 -0.56
C ASP A 106 -25.14 10.97 -1.10
N HIS A 107 -25.25 12.02 -0.29
CA HIS A 107 -24.85 13.37 -0.68
C HIS A 107 -23.33 13.47 -0.85
N MET A 108 -22.56 12.98 0.13
CA MET A 108 -21.11 12.91 0.04
C MET A 108 -20.66 12.05 -1.14
N LEU A 109 -21.38 10.95 -1.42
CA LEU A 109 -21.08 10.08 -2.55
C LEU A 109 -21.21 10.84 -3.87
N GLU A 110 -22.23 11.67 -4.04
CA GLU A 110 -22.37 12.54 -5.21
C GLU A 110 -21.20 13.54 -5.31
N GLU A 111 -20.82 14.17 -4.21
CA GLU A 111 -19.68 15.09 -4.17
C GLU A 111 -18.35 14.41 -4.54
N THR A 112 -18.16 13.15 -4.15
CA THR A 112 -16.95 12.40 -4.52
C THR A 112 -16.75 12.28 -6.03
N ALA A 113 -17.81 12.34 -6.84
CA ALA A 113 -17.69 12.30 -8.30
C ALA A 113 -16.86 13.48 -8.84
N ASN A 114 -16.90 14.63 -8.13
CA ASN A 114 -16.27 15.88 -8.54
C ASN A 114 -14.79 16.01 -8.14
N VAL A 115 -14.25 15.08 -7.33
CA VAL A 115 -12.84 15.10 -6.91
C VAL A 115 -11.92 14.82 -8.11
N GLN A 116 -11.20 15.81 -8.62
CA GLN A 116 -10.32 15.62 -9.79
C GLN A 116 -8.83 15.58 -9.44
N SER A 117 -8.43 16.06 -8.27
CA SER A 117 -7.04 16.11 -7.84
C SER A 117 -6.91 16.17 -6.33
N VAL A 118 -5.69 15.95 -5.83
CA VAL A 118 -5.28 16.11 -4.43
C VAL A 118 -4.17 17.13 -4.27
#